data_AF-A0A7Z2GGL3-F1
#
_entry.id   AF-A0A7Z2GGL3-F1
#
_cell.length_a   1.000
_cell.length_b   1.000
_cell.length_c   1.000
_cell.angle_alpha   90.00
_cell.angle_beta   90.00
_cell.angle_gamma   90.00
#
_symmetry.space_group_name_H-M   'P 1'
#
loop_
_entity.id
_entity.type
_entity.pdbx_description
1 polymer ?
#
loop_
_entity_poly.entity_id
_entity_poly.type
_entity_poly.pdbx_seq_one_letter_code
_entity_poly.pdbx_strand_id
1 'polypeptide(L)'
;MIDWNQYAMGNHRIMCPACGRGDRDRNLGLTIEANGNGVCHCFRCAYTEHFHPGFGSRPMLNSQPRAKPNAPTKHEYLSEYGQALWAKCEPLSGEASAYLTARRCRIPPNDGDLRWHPSLKHPSGHIGPCMIALVTDALTGSALSLHRTWIQSNGHKAAIDAPRMLLGGHRKKGGVIRLWPDDAVTNGLGIAEGIETALSLAWAHSPVWACIDAGNLAALPPLFGLETLYVAVDNDAAGQNAALTCAQNFDEAGIGVFLTQQTANDLNDLLKEAA
;
A
#
# COMPACT_ATOMS: atom_id res chain seq x y z
N MET A 1 41.16 -7.25 -17.51
CA MET A 1 39.82 -7.21 -18.13
C MET A 1 39.03 -8.37 -17.57
N ILE A 2 37.73 -8.23 -17.36
CA ILE A 2 36.90 -9.29 -16.77
C ILE A 2 36.65 -10.37 -17.84
N ASP A 3 36.84 -11.64 -17.48
CA ASP A 3 36.43 -12.77 -18.33
C ASP A 3 34.97 -13.14 -18.04
N TRP A 4 34.05 -12.48 -18.74
CA TRP A 4 32.61 -12.58 -18.51
C TRP A 4 32.04 -13.98 -18.72
N ASN A 5 32.68 -14.80 -19.55
CA ASN A 5 32.21 -16.15 -19.88
C ASN A 5 32.42 -17.17 -18.75
N GLN A 6 33.16 -16.81 -17.70
CA GLN A 6 33.41 -17.68 -16.54
C GLN A 6 32.31 -17.60 -15.48
N TYR A 7 31.37 -16.66 -15.60
CA TYR A 7 30.36 -16.40 -14.59
C TYR A 7 28.98 -16.87 -15.06
N ALA A 8 28.34 -17.71 -14.25
CA ALA A 8 26.94 -18.07 -14.45
C ALA A 8 26.00 -16.89 -14.15
N MET A 9 24.74 -16.99 -14.57
CA MET A 9 23.67 -16.04 -14.22
C MET A 9 23.63 -15.79 -12.70
N GLY A 10 23.50 -14.53 -12.29
CA GLY A 10 23.42 -14.13 -10.89
C GLY A 10 24.47 -13.09 -10.48
N ASN A 11 24.65 -12.94 -9.16
CA ASN A 11 25.54 -11.94 -8.57
C ASN A 11 26.84 -12.56 -8.07
N HIS A 12 27.96 -11.95 -8.43
CA HIS A 12 29.32 -12.37 -8.10
C HIS A 12 30.11 -11.25 -7.45
N ARG A 13 31.13 -11.64 -6.69
CA ARG A 13 32.10 -10.73 -6.08
C ARG A 13 33.49 -11.12 -6.52
N ILE A 14 34.19 -10.19 -7.18
CA ILE A 14 35.51 -10.44 -7.75
C ILE A 14 36.47 -9.30 -7.43
N MET A 15 37.74 -9.52 -7.72
CA MET A 15 38.75 -8.48 -7.62
C MET A 15 38.56 -7.46 -8.74
N CYS A 16 38.63 -6.18 -8.40
CA CYS A 16 38.56 -5.13 -9.42
C CYS A 16 39.84 -5.15 -10.29
N PRO A 17 39.74 -5.20 -11.63
CA PRO A 17 40.90 -5.18 -12.51
C PRO A 17 41.64 -3.83 -12.49
N ALA A 18 41.00 -2.77 -12.03
CA ALA A 18 41.58 -1.42 -11.99
C ALA A 18 42.24 -1.06 -10.65
N CYS A 19 41.72 -1.54 -9.51
CA CYS A 19 42.21 -1.13 -8.18
C CYS A 19 42.37 -2.29 -7.18
N GLY A 20 42.30 -3.53 -7.64
CA GLY A 20 42.42 -4.72 -6.81
C GLY A 20 43.77 -4.83 -6.13
N ARG A 21 43.79 -5.29 -4.87
CA ARG A 21 45.02 -5.51 -4.10
C ARG A 21 45.05 -6.95 -3.58
N GLY A 22 45.63 -7.85 -4.38
CA GLY A 22 45.81 -9.26 -4.05
C GLY A 22 44.54 -10.12 -4.14
N ASP A 23 44.72 -11.44 -4.11
CA ASP A 23 43.70 -12.42 -4.54
C ASP A 23 42.45 -12.52 -3.64
N ARG A 24 42.48 -11.91 -2.46
CA ARG A 24 41.34 -11.85 -1.52
C ARG A 24 40.48 -10.59 -1.69
N ASP A 25 40.88 -9.63 -2.53
CA ASP A 25 40.11 -8.42 -2.78
C ASP A 25 38.81 -8.75 -3.54
N ARG A 26 37.66 -8.28 -3.03
CA ARG A 26 36.31 -8.59 -3.56
C ARG A 26 35.46 -7.31 -3.73
N ASN A 27 36.12 -6.19 -4.03
CA ASN A 27 35.48 -4.87 -4.11
C ASN A 27 34.70 -4.60 -5.41
N LEU A 28 34.63 -5.53 -6.34
CA LEU A 28 33.83 -5.39 -7.56
C LEU A 28 32.65 -6.34 -7.55
N GLY A 29 31.44 -5.77 -7.64
CA GLY A 29 30.22 -6.52 -7.86
C GLY A 29 30.03 -6.74 -9.35
N LEU A 30 29.68 -7.97 -9.74
CA LEU A 30 29.40 -8.35 -11.11
C LEU A 30 28.03 -9.05 -11.14
N THR A 31 27.16 -8.64 -12.06
CA THR A 31 25.82 -9.22 -12.24
C THR A 31 25.69 -9.70 -13.67
N ILE A 32 25.25 -10.95 -13.83
CA ILE A 32 24.89 -11.57 -15.12
C ILE A 32 23.38 -11.80 -15.14
N GLU A 33 22.68 -11.19 -16.10
CA GLU A 33 21.25 -11.34 -16.32
C GLU A 33 20.91 -12.61 -17.09
N ALA A 34 19.63 -13.02 -17.06
CA ALA A 34 19.14 -14.23 -17.76
C ALA A 34 19.33 -14.20 -19.29
N ASN A 35 19.38 -13.00 -19.87
CA ASN A 35 19.65 -12.76 -21.30
C ASN A 35 21.17 -12.80 -21.64
N GLY A 36 22.04 -13.07 -20.66
CA GLY A 36 23.50 -13.09 -20.82
C GLY A 36 24.18 -11.72 -20.77
N ASN A 37 23.43 -10.62 -20.59
CA ASN A 37 24.02 -9.30 -20.39
C ASN A 37 24.69 -9.22 -19.02
N GLY A 38 25.81 -8.50 -18.98
CA GLY A 38 26.62 -8.34 -17.80
C GLY A 38 26.84 -6.87 -17.45
N VAL A 39 26.84 -6.56 -16.16
CA VAL A 39 27.29 -5.27 -15.64
C VAL A 39 28.15 -5.49 -14.40
N CYS A 40 29.22 -4.71 -14.28
CA CYS A 40 30.03 -4.72 -13.07
C CYS A 40 30.27 -3.32 -12.55
N HIS A 41 30.46 -3.20 -11.24
CA HIS A 41 30.75 -1.94 -10.57
C HIS A 41 31.73 -2.16 -9.41
N CYS A 42 32.84 -1.41 -9.41
CA CYS A 42 33.75 -1.37 -8.28
C CYS A 42 33.29 -0.38 -7.21
N PHE A 43 33.08 -0.88 -6.00
CA PHE A 43 32.72 -0.06 -4.84
C PHE A 43 33.87 0.80 -4.30
N ARG A 44 35.10 0.60 -4.79
CA ARG A 44 36.29 1.37 -4.38
C ARG A 44 36.64 2.48 -5.37
N CYS A 45 36.79 2.15 -6.66
CA CYS A 45 37.27 3.10 -7.68
C CYS A 45 36.22 3.49 -8.72
N ALA A 46 34.95 3.07 -8.54
CA ALA A 46 33.85 3.31 -9.48
C ALA A 46 34.05 2.78 -10.91
N TYR A 47 35.02 1.87 -11.11
CA TYR A 47 35.18 1.17 -12.38
C TYR A 47 33.90 0.42 -12.76
N THR A 48 33.42 0.66 -13.99
CA THR A 48 32.23 0.02 -14.55
C THR A 48 32.57 -0.61 -15.90
N GLU A 49 32.07 -1.81 -16.16
CA GLU A 49 32.20 -2.51 -17.44
C GLU A 49 30.86 -3.17 -17.75
N HIS A 50 30.41 -3.01 -19.00
CA HIS A 50 29.20 -3.63 -19.52
C HIS A 50 29.59 -4.73 -20.51
N PHE A 51 28.86 -5.84 -20.48
CA PHE A 51 29.02 -6.95 -21.42
C PHE A 51 27.70 -7.26 -22.10
N HIS A 52 27.76 -7.45 -23.42
CA HIS A 52 26.64 -7.93 -24.21
C HIS A 52 27.12 -9.10 -25.09
N PRO A 53 26.42 -10.25 -25.12
CA PRO A 53 26.86 -11.43 -25.86
C PRO A 53 27.17 -11.16 -27.34
N GLY A 54 26.35 -10.31 -27.99
CA GLY A 54 26.54 -9.92 -29.39
C GLY A 54 27.56 -8.80 -29.67
N PHE A 55 28.04 -8.07 -28.66
CA PHE A 55 28.89 -6.88 -28.86
C PHE A 55 30.17 -6.86 -28.01
N GLY A 56 30.40 -7.90 -27.20
CA GLY A 56 31.55 -7.99 -26.30
C GLY A 56 31.45 -7.05 -25.11
N SER A 57 32.59 -6.81 -24.44
CA SER A 57 32.65 -5.92 -23.29
C SER A 57 33.11 -4.50 -23.66
N ARG A 58 32.56 -3.52 -22.95
CA ARG A 58 32.94 -2.10 -23.07
C ARG A 58 33.25 -1.54 -21.68
N PRO A 59 34.54 -1.31 -21.36
CA PRO A 59 34.91 -0.67 -20.11
C PRO A 59 34.55 0.83 -20.18
N MET A 60 33.83 1.32 -19.17
CA MET A 60 33.61 2.74 -18.96
C MET A 60 34.48 3.21 -17.81
N LEU A 61 35.60 3.84 -18.14
CA LEU A 61 36.38 4.63 -17.19
C LEU A 61 35.60 5.93 -16.91
N ASN A 62 35.30 6.21 -15.64
CA ASN A 62 34.57 7.39 -15.19
C ASN A 62 33.09 7.51 -15.63
N SER A 63 32.29 6.45 -15.51
CA SER A 63 30.86 6.67 -15.34
C SER A 63 30.65 7.33 -13.97
N GLN A 64 30.22 8.60 -13.93
CA GLN A 64 29.76 9.19 -12.68
C GLN A 64 28.81 8.20 -12.00
N PRO A 65 28.96 7.92 -10.69
CA PRO A 65 28.09 6.99 -10.02
C PRO A 65 26.65 7.41 -10.31
N ARG A 66 25.90 6.55 -11.02
CA ARG A 66 24.46 6.74 -11.20
C ARG A 66 23.93 6.96 -9.80
N ALA A 67 23.42 8.16 -9.52
CA ALA A 67 22.95 8.52 -8.20
C ALA A 67 22.10 7.36 -7.70
N LYS A 68 22.51 6.73 -6.58
CA LYS A 68 21.67 5.72 -5.96
C LYS A 68 20.29 6.34 -5.86
N PRO A 69 19.20 5.67 -6.31
CA PRO A 69 17.88 6.20 -6.05
C PRO A 69 17.84 6.56 -4.57
N ASN A 70 17.63 7.85 -4.28
CA ASN A 70 17.62 8.33 -2.91
C ASN A 70 16.70 7.40 -2.14
N ALA A 71 17.15 6.89 -0.99
CA ALA A 71 16.29 6.10 -0.12
C ALA A 71 14.99 6.90 0.04
N PRO A 72 13.81 6.28 -0.14
CA PRO A 72 12.56 7.00 -0.13
C PRO A 72 12.49 7.82 1.16
N THR A 73 12.33 9.13 1.02
CA THR A 73 12.20 10.04 2.15
C THR A 73 11.07 9.52 3.03
N LYS A 74 11.37 9.28 4.31
CA LYS A 74 10.36 8.87 5.27
C LYS A 74 9.59 10.09 5.72
N HIS A 75 8.28 10.05 5.58
CA HIS A 75 7.36 11.11 5.97
C HIS A 75 6.51 10.66 7.15
N GLU A 76 6.56 11.41 8.24
CA GLU A 76 5.71 11.17 9.42
C GLU A 76 4.25 11.58 9.18
N TYR A 77 4.05 12.59 8.34
CA TYR A 77 2.77 13.16 7.92
C TYR A 77 2.65 13.18 6.39
N LEU A 78 1.47 13.50 5.88
CA LEU A 78 1.22 13.61 4.44
C LEU A 78 2.10 14.70 3.81
N SER A 79 2.97 14.31 2.89
CA SER A 79 3.83 15.23 2.13
C SER A 79 3.03 16.24 1.30
N GLU A 80 3.68 17.34 0.89
CA GLU A 80 3.10 18.33 -0.03
C GLU A 80 2.57 17.70 -1.33
N TYR A 81 3.29 16.70 -1.86
CA TYR A 81 2.82 15.93 -3.02
C TYR A 81 1.50 15.21 -2.72
N GLY A 82 1.41 14.56 -1.56
CA GLY A 82 0.20 13.88 -1.12
C GLY A 82 -0.96 14.84 -0.92
N GLN A 83 -0.72 15.99 -0.29
CA GLN A 83 -1.72 17.05 -0.11
C GLN A 83 -2.22 17.59 -1.46
N ALA A 84 -1.30 17.84 -2.40
CA ALA A 84 -1.64 18.30 -3.75
C ALA A 84 -2.42 17.25 -4.55
N LEU A 85 -2.13 15.95 -4.36
CA LEU A 85 -2.91 14.87 -4.96
C LEU A 85 -4.32 14.80 -4.36
N TRP A 86 -4.44 14.86 -3.03
CA TRP A 86 -5.73 14.86 -2.33
C TRP A 86 -6.64 16.02 -2.75
N ALA A 87 -6.08 17.22 -2.91
CA ALA A 87 -6.80 18.41 -3.35
C ALA A 87 -7.34 18.31 -4.79
N LYS A 88 -6.75 17.44 -5.63
CA LYS A 88 -7.21 17.16 -7.00
C LYS A 88 -8.25 16.05 -7.07
N CYS A 89 -8.57 15.41 -5.95
CA CYS A 89 -9.56 14.35 -5.90
C CYS A 89 -10.97 14.93 -5.75
N GLU A 90 -11.93 14.29 -6.40
CA GLU A 90 -13.34 14.69 -6.43
C GLU A 90 -14.15 13.84 -5.45
N PRO A 91 -15.32 14.32 -4.98
CA PRO A 91 -16.30 13.48 -4.29
C PRO A 91 -16.65 12.25 -5.14
N LEU A 92 -17.01 11.15 -4.48
CA LEU A 92 -17.34 9.89 -5.15
C LEU A 92 -18.43 10.08 -6.20
N SER A 93 -18.06 9.86 -7.45
CA SER A 93 -18.94 9.97 -8.61
C SER A 93 -18.46 9.02 -9.72
N GLY A 94 -19.20 8.95 -10.83
CA GLY A 94 -18.80 8.21 -12.03
C GLY A 94 -18.39 6.76 -11.75
N GLU A 95 -17.18 6.39 -12.20
CA GLU A 95 -16.66 5.02 -12.08
C GLU A 95 -16.42 4.59 -10.62
N ALA A 96 -16.16 5.53 -9.71
CA ALA A 96 -15.99 5.22 -8.29
C ALA A 96 -17.31 4.84 -7.62
N SER A 97 -18.40 5.59 -7.88
CA SER A 97 -19.73 5.21 -7.41
C SER A 97 -20.18 3.90 -8.04
N ALA A 98 -19.98 3.72 -9.35
CA ALA A 98 -20.33 2.48 -10.04
C ALA A 98 -19.60 1.26 -9.47
N TYR A 99 -18.29 1.39 -9.19
CA TYR A 99 -17.49 0.37 -8.51
C TYR A 99 -18.08 -0.03 -7.15
N LEU A 100 -18.35 0.94 -6.28
CA LEU A 100 -18.90 0.69 -4.95
C LEU A 100 -20.33 0.12 -5.01
N THR A 101 -21.16 0.59 -5.94
CA THR A 101 -22.52 0.05 -6.16
C THR A 101 -22.49 -1.38 -6.68
N ALA A 102 -21.62 -1.70 -7.63
CA ALA A 102 -21.44 -3.07 -8.12
C ALA A 102 -20.92 -4.01 -7.01
N ARG A 103 -20.11 -3.46 -6.09
CA ARG A 103 -19.69 -4.13 -4.85
C ARG A 103 -20.80 -4.16 -3.79
N ARG A 104 -21.94 -3.49 -3.97
CA ARG A 104 -22.99 -3.36 -2.94
C ARG A 104 -22.53 -2.71 -1.63
N CYS A 105 -21.48 -1.89 -1.70
CA CYS A 105 -21.04 -1.06 -0.59
C CYS A 105 -22.01 0.12 -0.40
N ARG A 106 -22.27 0.51 0.85
CA ARG A 106 -22.95 1.79 1.12
C ARG A 106 -22.03 2.94 0.72
N ILE A 107 -22.55 3.95 0.04
CA ILE A 107 -21.76 5.15 -0.29
C ILE A 107 -21.65 6.03 0.97
N PRO A 108 -20.43 6.39 1.42
CA PRO A 108 -20.23 7.27 2.57
C PRO A 108 -20.63 8.72 2.25
N PRO A 109 -20.78 9.60 3.27
CA PRO A 109 -21.00 11.02 3.04
C PRO A 109 -19.77 11.69 2.39
N ASN A 110 -19.99 12.83 1.73
CA ASN A 110 -18.97 13.52 0.92
C ASN A 110 -17.85 14.17 1.75
N ASP A 111 -18.07 14.37 3.05
CA ASP A 111 -17.12 14.94 4.01
C ASP A 111 -16.26 13.88 4.71
N GLY A 112 -16.43 12.60 4.37
CA GLY A 112 -15.52 11.53 4.76
C GLY A 112 -14.17 11.55 4.01
N ASP A 113 -13.23 10.75 4.49
CA ASP A 113 -11.87 10.59 3.97
C ASP A 113 -11.80 9.72 2.71
N LEU A 114 -12.87 9.64 1.90
CA LEU A 114 -12.92 8.86 0.66
C LEU A 114 -13.33 9.70 -0.54
N ARG A 115 -12.44 9.78 -1.53
CA ARG A 115 -12.61 10.53 -2.78
C ARG A 115 -12.19 9.66 -3.95
N TRP A 116 -12.20 10.22 -5.16
CA TRP A 116 -11.64 9.53 -6.33
C TRP A 116 -10.95 10.50 -7.30
N HIS A 117 -10.18 9.92 -8.22
CA HIS A 117 -9.53 10.63 -9.32
C HIS A 117 -9.76 9.84 -10.61
N PRO A 118 -10.29 10.44 -11.70
CA PRO A 118 -10.69 9.73 -12.91
C PRO A 118 -9.54 9.14 -13.72
N SER A 119 -8.33 9.68 -13.60
CA SER A 119 -7.20 9.32 -14.45
C SER A 119 -5.86 9.34 -13.72
N LEU A 120 -5.73 8.56 -12.63
CA LEU A 120 -4.51 8.54 -11.83
C LEU A 120 -3.46 7.60 -12.44
N LYS A 121 -2.22 8.08 -12.56
CA LYS A 121 -1.08 7.28 -13.02
C LYS A 121 -0.60 6.31 -11.93
N HIS A 122 -0.57 5.02 -12.26
CA HIS A 122 0.04 3.94 -11.49
C HIS A 122 1.55 3.82 -11.79
N PRO A 123 2.40 3.37 -10.84
CA PRO A 123 3.83 3.15 -11.08
C PRO A 123 4.16 2.20 -12.24
N SER A 124 3.27 1.25 -12.58
CA SER A 124 3.43 0.36 -13.75
C SER A 124 3.25 1.06 -15.10
N GLY A 125 2.81 2.33 -15.12
CA GLY A 125 2.48 3.08 -16.32
C GLY A 125 0.99 3.08 -16.69
N HIS A 126 0.17 2.25 -16.05
CA HIS A 126 -1.29 2.30 -16.19
C HIS A 126 -1.86 3.66 -15.75
N ILE A 127 -2.89 4.14 -16.43
CA ILE A 127 -3.61 5.37 -16.09
C ILE A 127 -5.10 5.03 -16.12
N GLY A 128 -5.81 5.32 -15.03
CA GLY A 128 -7.23 4.99 -14.91
C GLY A 128 -7.90 5.52 -13.65
N PRO A 129 -9.19 5.22 -13.46
CA PRO A 129 -9.95 5.64 -12.29
C PRO A 129 -9.37 5.03 -11.02
N CYS A 130 -9.26 5.85 -9.98
CA CYS A 130 -8.68 5.45 -8.72
C CYS A 130 -9.46 6.02 -7.55
N MET A 131 -9.90 5.16 -6.65
CA MET A 131 -10.42 5.56 -5.35
C MET A 131 -9.24 5.94 -4.46
N ILE A 132 -9.33 7.14 -3.86
CA ILE A 132 -8.27 7.72 -3.03
C ILE A 132 -8.87 7.91 -1.65
N ALA A 133 -8.24 7.30 -0.64
CA ALA A 133 -8.64 7.47 0.74
C ALA A 133 -7.53 8.17 1.53
N LEU A 134 -7.90 9.17 2.31
CA LEU A 134 -6.98 9.84 3.22
C LEU A 134 -6.78 8.94 4.45
N VAL A 135 -5.52 8.65 4.76
CA VAL A 135 -5.16 7.97 6.01
C VAL A 135 -4.85 9.04 7.03
N THR A 136 -5.63 9.09 8.09
CA THR A 136 -5.48 10.01 9.21
C THR A 136 -5.09 9.25 10.48
N ASP A 137 -4.30 9.87 11.35
CA ASP A 137 -3.97 9.31 12.65
C ASP A 137 -5.25 9.13 13.49
N ALA A 138 -5.43 7.97 14.11
CA ALA A 138 -6.66 7.62 14.82
C ALA A 138 -6.97 8.59 15.96
N LEU A 139 -5.94 9.07 16.68
CA LEU A 139 -6.11 9.92 17.85
C LEU A 139 -6.04 11.41 17.54
N THR A 140 -5.12 11.81 16.66
CA THR A 140 -4.85 13.23 16.40
C THR A 140 -5.55 13.78 15.15
N GLY A 141 -6.09 12.91 14.30
CA GLY A 141 -6.68 13.31 13.00
C GLY A 141 -5.65 13.80 11.97
N SER A 142 -4.35 13.79 12.29
CA SER A 142 -3.29 14.28 11.40
C SER A 142 -3.22 13.43 10.13
N ALA A 143 -3.16 14.06 8.96
CA ALA A 143 -2.99 13.38 7.68
C ALA A 143 -1.63 12.66 7.61
N LEU A 144 -1.63 11.36 7.33
CA LEU A 144 -0.43 10.51 7.32
C LEU A 144 -0.05 10.03 5.92
N SER A 145 -1.01 9.51 5.16
CA SER A 145 -0.76 8.87 3.86
C SER A 145 -2.01 8.91 2.97
N LEU A 146 -1.89 8.40 1.76
CA LEU A 146 -3.02 8.13 0.86
C LEU A 146 -3.07 6.65 0.53
N HIS A 147 -4.24 6.06 0.65
CA HIS A 147 -4.54 4.73 0.15
C HIS A 147 -5.19 4.84 -1.23
N ARG A 148 -4.56 4.24 -2.24
CA ARG A 148 -4.97 4.35 -3.65
C ARG A 148 -5.39 2.99 -4.14
N THR A 149 -6.60 2.88 -4.68
CA THR A 149 -7.13 1.65 -5.29
C THR A 149 -7.59 1.95 -6.69
N TRP A 150 -6.92 1.41 -7.70
CA TRP A 150 -7.35 1.50 -9.09
C TRP A 150 -8.51 0.52 -9.32
N ILE A 151 -9.57 1.00 -9.96
CA ILE A 151 -10.87 0.35 -9.99
C ILE A 151 -11.43 0.25 -11.41
N GLN A 152 -12.52 -0.50 -11.55
CA GLN A 152 -13.32 -0.61 -12.76
C GLN A 152 -14.79 -0.46 -12.37
N SER A 153 -15.61 0.12 -13.25
CA SER A 153 -17.03 0.37 -13.00
C SER A 153 -17.87 -0.89 -12.74
N ASN A 154 -17.36 -2.07 -13.08
CA ASN A 154 -18.00 -3.38 -12.85
C ASN A 154 -17.78 -3.95 -11.43
N GLY A 155 -17.19 -3.18 -10.52
CA GLY A 155 -16.91 -3.63 -9.15
C GLY A 155 -15.60 -4.41 -9.00
N HIS A 156 -14.83 -4.59 -10.08
CA HIS A 156 -13.49 -5.16 -9.99
C HIS A 156 -12.44 -4.08 -9.76
N LYS A 157 -11.34 -4.47 -9.10
CA LYS A 157 -10.11 -3.65 -9.10
C LYS A 157 -9.50 -3.72 -10.49
N ALA A 158 -8.73 -2.70 -10.87
CA ALA A 158 -8.03 -2.70 -12.15
C ALA A 158 -7.15 -3.96 -12.30
N ALA A 159 -7.14 -4.56 -13.49
CA ALA A 159 -6.35 -5.75 -13.81
C ALA A 159 -4.86 -5.40 -14.02
N ILE A 160 -4.22 -4.92 -12.96
CA ILE A 160 -2.81 -4.54 -12.90
C ILE A 160 -2.16 -5.18 -11.68
N ASP A 161 -0.84 -5.34 -11.70
CA ASP A 161 -0.11 -5.75 -10.51
C ASP A 161 -0.20 -4.67 -9.43
N ALA A 162 -0.41 -5.09 -8.18
CA ALA A 162 -0.65 -4.23 -7.02
C ALA A 162 -1.70 -3.12 -7.25
N PRO A 163 -2.98 -3.44 -7.56
CA PRO A 163 -4.00 -2.44 -7.86
C PRO A 163 -4.42 -1.60 -6.64
N ARG A 164 -3.87 -1.92 -5.47
CA ARG A 164 -4.03 -1.21 -4.21
C ARG A 164 -2.64 -0.87 -3.67
N MET A 165 -2.39 0.41 -3.40
CA MET A 165 -1.12 0.89 -2.88
C MET A 165 -1.28 2.08 -1.94
N LEU A 166 -0.49 2.09 -0.87
CA LEU A 166 -0.26 3.31 -0.10
C LEU A 166 0.67 4.26 -0.85
N LEU A 167 0.64 5.54 -0.47
CA LEU A 167 1.63 6.51 -0.92
C LEU A 167 3.00 6.16 -0.32
N GLY A 168 4.00 5.97 -1.18
CA GLY A 168 5.31 5.47 -0.77
C GLY A 168 6.04 6.42 0.20
N GLY A 169 6.79 5.85 1.14
CA GLY A 169 7.59 6.62 2.11
C GLY A 169 6.80 7.23 3.27
N HIS A 170 5.48 7.05 3.34
CA HIS A 170 4.65 7.66 4.39
C HIS A 170 4.33 6.69 5.52
N ARG A 171 4.22 7.22 6.74
CA ARG A 171 3.74 6.46 7.90
C ARG A 171 2.30 5.99 7.68
N LYS A 172 2.01 4.74 8.06
CA LYS A 172 0.64 4.18 8.13
C LYS A 172 0.24 3.71 9.52
N LYS A 173 1.20 3.55 10.43
CA LYS A 173 0.99 3.01 11.78
C LYS A 173 0.07 3.95 12.57
N GLY A 174 -0.95 3.39 13.22
CA GLY A 174 -1.98 4.14 13.94
C GLY A 174 -2.94 4.89 13.02
N GLY A 175 -2.94 4.57 11.73
CA GLY A 175 -3.78 5.22 10.73
C GLY A 175 -5.14 4.55 10.59
N VAL A 176 -6.16 5.37 10.36
CA VAL A 176 -7.51 4.97 9.95
C VAL A 176 -7.94 5.78 8.72
N ILE A 177 -8.97 5.32 8.04
CA ILE A 177 -9.68 6.04 7.00
C ILE A 177 -11.07 6.34 7.56
N ARG A 178 -11.35 7.62 7.81
CA ARG A 178 -12.62 8.09 8.37
C ARG A 178 -13.69 8.15 7.29
N LEU A 179 -14.29 7.01 6.95
CA LEU A 179 -15.33 6.96 5.91
C LEU A 179 -16.56 7.80 6.31
N TRP A 180 -16.81 7.96 7.61
CA TRP A 180 -17.65 9.01 8.19
C TRP A 180 -16.77 9.94 9.04
N PRO A 181 -17.04 11.25 9.07
CA PRO A 181 -16.27 12.20 9.87
C PRO A 181 -16.41 11.96 11.38
N ASP A 182 -15.49 12.51 12.17
CA ASP A 182 -15.46 12.33 13.63
C ASP A 182 -16.75 12.80 14.31
N ASP A 183 -17.37 13.87 13.83
CA ASP A 183 -18.61 14.43 14.38
C ASP A 183 -19.87 13.57 14.12
N ALA A 184 -19.79 12.62 13.19
CA ALA A 184 -20.80 11.59 13.00
C ALA A 184 -20.69 10.46 14.04
N VAL A 185 -19.54 10.31 14.71
CA VAL A 185 -19.32 9.31 15.75
C VAL A 185 -19.87 9.82 17.08
N THR A 186 -20.94 9.18 17.53
CA THR A 186 -21.56 9.46 18.83
C THR A 186 -21.09 8.44 19.86
N ASN A 187 -21.85 7.37 20.10
CA ASN A 187 -21.51 6.31 21.03
C ASN A 187 -21.17 4.97 20.35
N GLY A 188 -21.41 4.86 19.04
CA GLY A 188 -21.17 3.65 18.26
C GLY A 188 -20.29 3.92 17.04
N LEU A 189 -19.38 3.00 16.75
CA LEU A 189 -18.52 3.03 15.57
C LEU A 189 -18.35 1.62 15.00
N GLY A 190 -18.52 1.48 13.70
CA GLY A 190 -18.09 0.28 12.98
C GLY A 190 -16.67 0.41 12.45
N ILE A 191 -15.91 -0.68 12.49
CA ILE A 191 -14.56 -0.74 11.92
C ILE A 191 -14.39 -2.02 11.11
N ALA A 192 -13.50 -1.95 10.12
CA ALA A 192 -13.02 -3.11 9.38
C ALA A 192 -11.57 -2.91 8.94
N GLU A 193 -10.90 -3.96 8.51
CA GLU A 193 -9.58 -3.85 7.91
C GLU A 193 -9.62 -3.01 6.61
N GLY A 194 -10.49 -3.40 5.66
CA GLY A 194 -10.61 -2.77 4.34
C GLY A 194 -11.73 -1.74 4.21
N ILE A 195 -11.58 -0.83 3.24
CA ILE A 195 -12.61 0.17 2.88
C ILE A 195 -13.92 -0.52 2.49
N GLU A 196 -13.85 -1.50 1.59
CA GLU A 196 -15.04 -2.14 1.05
C GLU A 196 -15.77 -2.95 2.12
N THR A 197 -15.03 -3.67 2.99
CA THR A 197 -15.58 -4.38 4.16
C THR A 197 -16.29 -3.42 5.12
N ALA A 198 -15.68 -2.28 5.45
CA ALA A 198 -16.29 -1.26 6.31
C ALA A 198 -17.57 -0.68 5.67
N LEU A 199 -17.53 -0.30 4.40
CA LEU A 199 -18.70 0.23 3.69
C LEU A 199 -19.83 -0.81 3.54
N SER A 200 -19.49 -2.10 3.55
CA SER A 200 -20.44 -3.20 3.59
C SER A 200 -21.07 -3.36 4.99
N LEU A 201 -20.28 -3.24 6.07
CA LEU A 201 -20.79 -3.14 7.45
C LEU A 201 -21.73 -1.95 7.63
N ALA A 202 -21.51 -0.85 6.89
CA ALA A 202 -22.31 0.37 6.97
C ALA A 202 -23.81 0.19 6.66
N TRP A 203 -24.22 -0.95 6.08
CA TRP A 203 -25.63 -1.32 5.96
C TRP A 203 -26.27 -1.75 7.28
N ALA A 204 -25.50 -2.38 8.17
CA ALA A 204 -25.96 -2.81 9.49
C ALA A 204 -25.72 -1.72 10.55
N HIS A 205 -24.60 -1.01 10.47
CA HIS A 205 -24.27 0.04 11.43
C HIS A 205 -23.41 1.14 10.79
N SER A 206 -23.77 2.41 11.02
CA SER A 206 -22.94 3.57 10.67
C SER A 206 -22.94 4.55 11.84
N PRO A 207 -21.84 5.31 12.08
CA PRO A 207 -20.68 5.51 11.19
C PRO A 207 -19.71 4.32 11.14
N VAL A 208 -18.86 4.28 10.10
CA VAL A 208 -17.78 3.27 10.01
C VAL A 208 -16.45 3.87 9.58
N TRP A 209 -15.34 3.29 10.02
CA TRP A 209 -13.98 3.59 9.58
C TRP A 209 -13.28 2.33 9.04
N ALA A 210 -12.20 2.51 8.26
CA ALA A 210 -11.35 1.40 7.82
C ALA A 210 -9.93 1.53 8.39
N CYS A 211 -9.34 0.41 8.84
CA CYS A 211 -8.05 0.39 9.52
C CYS A 211 -6.86 0.09 8.59
N ILE A 212 -7.05 0.06 7.27
CA ILE A 212 -6.01 -0.11 6.24
C ILE A 212 -5.46 -1.54 6.13
N ASP A 213 -5.10 -2.15 7.26
CA ASP A 213 -4.58 -3.50 7.39
C ASP A 213 -4.84 -4.11 8.78
N ALA A 214 -4.68 -5.43 8.90
CA ALA A 214 -4.81 -6.19 10.13
C ALA A 214 -3.97 -5.63 11.30
N GLY A 215 -2.77 -5.12 11.03
CA GLY A 215 -1.87 -4.62 12.06
C GLY A 215 -2.39 -3.33 12.72
N ASN A 216 -2.92 -2.42 11.91
CA ASN A 216 -3.57 -1.21 12.40
C ASN A 216 -4.92 -1.49 13.07
N LEU A 217 -5.68 -2.49 12.58
CA LEU A 217 -6.91 -2.93 13.23
C LEU A 217 -6.62 -3.44 14.66
N ALA A 218 -5.65 -4.34 14.81
CA ALA A 218 -5.27 -4.88 16.11
C ALA A 218 -4.72 -3.81 17.06
N ALA A 219 -4.05 -2.79 16.52
CA ALA A 219 -3.41 -1.73 17.28
C ALA A 219 -4.29 -0.48 17.47
N LEU A 220 -5.56 -0.52 17.04
CA LEU A 220 -6.48 0.60 17.19
C LEU A 220 -6.70 0.88 18.69
N PRO A 221 -6.39 2.08 19.19
CA PRO A 221 -6.64 2.41 20.58
C PRO A 221 -8.14 2.65 20.84
N PRO A 222 -8.65 2.36 22.05
CA PRO A 222 -9.96 2.81 22.50
C PRO A 222 -10.14 4.32 22.27
N LEU A 223 -11.25 4.69 21.64
CA LEU A 223 -11.58 6.08 21.31
C LEU A 223 -12.42 6.69 22.43
N PHE A 224 -12.12 7.95 22.79
CA PHE A 224 -12.83 8.63 23.87
C PHE A 224 -14.31 8.82 23.54
N GLY A 225 -15.19 8.48 24.49
CA GLY A 225 -16.64 8.65 24.37
C GLY A 225 -17.37 7.52 23.65
N LEU A 226 -16.65 6.51 23.14
CA LEU A 226 -17.27 5.36 22.49
C LEU A 226 -17.80 4.37 23.52
N GLU A 227 -19.06 3.93 23.37
CA GLU A 227 -19.71 2.92 24.22
C GLU A 227 -19.78 1.55 23.53
N THR A 228 -19.82 1.53 22.20
CA THR A 228 -19.93 0.30 21.40
C THR A 228 -19.08 0.33 20.14
N LEU A 229 -18.39 -0.79 19.88
CA LEU A 229 -17.61 -1.03 18.68
C LEU A 229 -18.19 -2.22 17.88
N TYR A 230 -18.43 -2.03 16.60
CA TYR A 230 -18.80 -3.10 15.67
C TYR A 230 -17.60 -3.44 14.80
N VAL A 231 -17.11 -4.67 14.82
CA VAL A 231 -15.93 -5.07 14.05
C VAL A 231 -16.34 -6.06 12.97
N ALA A 232 -16.20 -5.66 11.71
CA ALA A 232 -16.31 -6.58 10.59
C ALA A 232 -15.02 -7.39 10.44
N VAL A 233 -15.16 -8.71 10.52
CA VAL A 233 -14.05 -9.65 10.50
C VAL A 233 -13.86 -10.18 9.09
N ASP A 234 -12.70 -9.88 8.50
CA ASP A 234 -12.28 -10.48 7.22
C ASP A 234 -12.07 -11.99 7.42
N ASN A 235 -12.42 -12.79 6.40
CA ASN A 235 -12.40 -14.26 6.51
C ASN A 235 -11.02 -14.86 6.20
N ASP A 236 -9.98 -14.32 6.84
CA ASP A 236 -8.64 -14.87 6.85
C ASP A 236 -8.06 -14.85 8.28
N ALA A 237 -7.04 -15.69 8.51
CA ALA A 237 -6.49 -15.87 9.86
C ALA A 237 -5.85 -14.59 10.43
N ALA A 238 -5.28 -13.72 9.59
CA ALA A 238 -4.68 -12.47 10.07
C ALA A 238 -5.78 -11.48 10.48
N GLY A 239 -6.81 -11.32 9.66
CA GLY A 239 -7.98 -10.48 9.96
C GLY A 239 -8.74 -10.95 11.21
N GLN A 240 -8.95 -12.26 11.36
CA GLN A 240 -9.58 -12.85 12.55
C GLN A 240 -8.80 -12.57 13.83
N ASN A 241 -7.49 -12.82 13.82
CA ASN A 241 -6.64 -12.55 14.98
C ASN A 241 -6.62 -11.06 15.32
N ALA A 242 -6.53 -10.18 14.32
CA ALA A 242 -6.55 -8.74 14.52
C ALA A 242 -7.86 -8.24 15.11
N ALA A 243 -9.01 -8.74 14.64
CA ALA A 243 -10.31 -8.42 15.19
C ALA A 243 -10.46 -8.87 16.64
N LEU A 244 -9.95 -10.06 16.99
CA LEU A 244 -9.95 -10.55 18.37
C LEU A 244 -9.08 -9.69 19.29
N THR A 245 -7.86 -9.34 18.87
CA THR A 245 -6.99 -8.44 19.63
C THR A 245 -7.64 -7.06 19.81
N CYS A 246 -8.24 -6.50 18.75
CA CYS A 246 -8.97 -5.25 18.84
C CYS A 246 -10.14 -5.35 19.83
N ALA A 247 -10.93 -6.43 19.77
CA ALA A 247 -12.05 -6.65 20.68
C ALA A 247 -11.60 -6.73 22.14
N GLN A 248 -10.51 -7.46 22.42
CA GLN A 248 -9.93 -7.54 23.76
C GLN A 248 -9.52 -6.16 24.28
N ASN A 249 -8.80 -5.37 23.48
CA ASN A 249 -8.36 -4.03 23.89
C ASN A 249 -9.52 -3.07 24.21
N PHE A 250 -10.62 -3.16 23.47
CA PHE A 250 -11.81 -2.33 23.70
C PHE A 250 -12.66 -2.83 24.88
N ASP A 251 -12.79 -4.15 25.06
CA ASP A 251 -13.47 -4.75 26.21
C ASP A 251 -12.74 -4.42 27.53
N GLU A 252 -11.40 -4.50 27.55
CA GLU A 252 -10.58 -4.06 28.70
C GLU A 252 -10.75 -2.57 29.03
N ALA A 253 -11.13 -1.75 28.05
CA ALA A 253 -11.45 -0.34 28.23
C ALA A 253 -12.93 -0.09 28.61
N GLY A 254 -13.73 -1.15 28.78
CA GLY A 254 -15.14 -1.05 29.15
C GLY A 254 -16.08 -0.71 27.99
N ILE A 255 -15.64 -0.87 26.75
CA ILE A 255 -16.42 -0.60 25.53
C ILE A 255 -17.01 -1.92 25.03
N GLY A 256 -18.33 -1.96 24.81
CA GLY A 256 -18.98 -3.18 24.30
C GLY A 256 -18.55 -3.48 22.86
N VAL A 257 -18.20 -4.73 22.55
CA VAL A 257 -17.73 -5.13 21.22
C VAL A 257 -18.64 -6.17 20.57
N PHE A 258 -19.04 -5.92 19.32
CA PHE A 258 -19.77 -6.86 18.49
C PHE A 258 -18.93 -7.27 17.28
N LEU A 259 -18.58 -8.55 17.20
CA LEU A 259 -17.90 -9.11 16.02
C LEU A 259 -18.93 -9.58 15.00
N THR A 260 -18.86 -9.06 13.78
CA THR A 260 -19.68 -9.54 12.66
C THR A 260 -18.80 -10.39 11.75
N GLN A 261 -19.02 -11.70 11.74
CA GLN A 261 -18.35 -12.59 10.81
C GLN A 261 -19.01 -12.48 9.43
N GLN A 262 -18.21 -12.23 8.40
CA GLN A 262 -18.70 -12.39 7.04
C GLN A 262 -18.80 -13.89 6.73
N THR A 263 -19.96 -14.35 6.27
CA THR A 263 -20.17 -15.76 5.87
C THR A 263 -19.44 -16.13 4.57
N ALA A 264 -18.76 -15.17 3.91
CA ALA A 264 -17.83 -15.37 2.81
C ALA A 264 -16.75 -14.28 2.82
N ASN A 265 -15.61 -14.50 2.16
CA ASN A 265 -14.44 -13.61 2.10
C ASN A 265 -14.72 -12.17 1.60
N ASP A 266 -15.92 -11.93 1.12
CA ASP A 266 -16.38 -10.65 0.61
C ASP A 266 -17.91 -10.62 0.77
N LEU A 267 -18.47 -9.68 1.54
CA LEU A 267 -19.93 -9.46 1.58
C LEU A 267 -20.51 -9.27 0.15
N ASN A 268 -19.63 -8.89 -0.79
CA ASN A 268 -19.97 -8.56 -2.16
C ASN A 268 -20.17 -9.78 -3.07
N ASP A 269 -19.66 -10.96 -2.66
CA ASP A 269 -19.81 -12.20 -3.45
C ASP A 269 -21.03 -13.04 -3.04
N LEU A 270 -21.39 -13.11 -1.76
CA LEU A 270 -22.58 -13.83 -1.26
C LEU A 270 -23.89 -13.38 -1.90
N LEU A 271 -23.90 -12.13 -2.31
CA LEU A 271 -25.06 -11.45 -2.84
C LEU A 271 -25.23 -11.68 -4.36
N LYS A 272 -24.22 -12.23 -5.05
CA LYS A 272 -24.29 -12.66 -6.47
C LYS A 272 -25.06 -13.97 -6.68
N GLU A 273 -25.21 -14.80 -5.65
CA GLU A 273 -25.87 -16.11 -5.76
C GLU A 273 -27.38 -16.09 -5.40
N ALA A 274 -27.88 -14.95 -4.90
CA ALA A 274 -29.27 -14.80 -4.46
C ALA A 274 -30.11 -13.88 -5.38
N ALA A 275 -29.67 -13.60 -6.60
CA ALA A 275 -30.38 -12.79 -7.60
C ALA A 275 -30.69 -13.60 -8.87
#